data_AF-A0A6I1YQH2-F1
#
_entry.id   AF-A0A6I1YQH2-F1
#
_cell.length_a   1.000
_cell.length_b   1.000
_cell.length_c   1.000
_cell.angle_alpha   90.00
_cell.angle_beta   90.00
_cell.angle_gamma   90.00
#
_symmetry.space_group_name_H-M   'P 1'
#
loop_
_entity.id
_entity.type
_entity.pdbx_description
1 polymer ?
#
loop_
_entity_poly.entity_id
_entity_poly.type
_entity_poly.pdbx_seq_one_letter_code
_entity_poly.pdbx_strand_id
1 'polypeptide(L)'
;MKARHLARLGGLIMTSLLLAACNQHEAGAKKESHRRLPKIESAVGKTLKQGIDEAVDAGLGVSPVDATDQHRSIDVESAERYTICFQQSVPEMQAVKFYVVPTSTRCPHSIGGKGSASRIR
;
A
#
# COMPACT_ATOMS: atom_id res chain seq x y z
N MET A 1 76.59 -27.69 -25.21
CA MET A 1 76.59 -27.08 -23.86
C MET A 1 75.16 -26.72 -23.47
N LYS A 2 74.79 -27.00 -22.20
CA LYS A 2 73.75 -26.38 -21.37
C LYS A 2 72.26 -26.43 -21.78
N ALA A 3 71.52 -27.24 -21.02
CA ALA A 3 70.08 -27.18 -20.78
C ALA A 3 69.66 -25.89 -20.04
N ARG A 4 68.36 -25.50 -20.10
CA ARG A 4 67.41 -25.51 -18.95
C ARG A 4 66.12 -24.67 -19.13
N HIS A 5 65.01 -25.30 -18.68
CA HIS A 5 63.76 -24.79 -18.05
C HIS A 5 62.75 -23.98 -18.89
N LEU A 6 61.51 -24.45 -19.13
CA LEU A 6 60.33 -24.70 -18.25
C LEU A 6 59.52 -23.43 -17.85
N ALA A 7 58.19 -23.55 -18.06
CA ALA A 7 57.07 -22.85 -17.37
C ALA A 7 56.83 -21.37 -17.75
N ARG A 8 55.62 -20.79 -17.78
CA ARG A 8 54.24 -21.08 -17.31
C ARG A 8 53.32 -20.07 -18.05
N LEU A 9 52.13 -20.43 -18.52
CA LEU A 9 50.84 -20.16 -17.85
C LEU A 9 50.71 -18.77 -17.21
N GLY A 10 49.74 -17.98 -17.68
CA GLY A 10 49.09 -16.94 -16.86
C GLY A 10 49.25 -15.51 -17.36
N GLY A 11 48.39 -15.09 -18.29
CA GLY A 11 48.05 -13.68 -18.47
C GLY A 11 46.70 -13.41 -17.81
N LEU A 12 46.71 -13.27 -16.48
CA LEU A 12 45.57 -12.78 -15.71
C LEU A 12 45.18 -11.39 -16.24
N ILE A 13 43.95 -11.26 -16.71
CA ILE A 13 43.34 -9.96 -17.00
C ILE A 13 43.19 -9.25 -15.65
N MET A 14 44.05 -8.28 -15.44
CA MET A 14 44.02 -7.30 -14.37
C MET A 14 42.78 -6.41 -14.56
N THR A 15 41.62 -6.84 -14.06
CA THR A 15 40.47 -5.97 -13.88
C THR A 15 40.62 -5.29 -12.53
N SER A 16 41.18 -4.08 -12.59
CA SER A 16 41.30 -3.17 -11.47
C SER A 16 39.94 -2.82 -10.89
N LEU A 17 39.88 -2.91 -9.56
CA LEU A 17 38.99 -2.23 -8.62
C LEU A 17 38.06 -1.15 -9.21
N LEU A 18 36.75 -1.41 -9.13
CA LEU A 18 35.81 -0.43 -8.60
C LEU A 18 34.99 -1.09 -7.48
N LEU A 19 35.59 -1.20 -6.29
CA LEU A 19 34.77 -1.21 -5.07
C LEU A 19 34.18 0.19 -4.96
N ALA A 20 32.93 0.35 -5.35
CA ALA A 20 32.13 1.47 -4.92
C ALA A 20 32.04 1.41 -3.39
N ALA A 21 32.86 2.23 -2.73
CA ALA A 21 32.74 2.49 -1.32
C ALA A 21 31.38 3.16 -1.08
N CYS A 22 30.40 2.40 -0.59
CA CYS A 22 29.18 2.96 -0.01
C CYS A 22 29.53 3.61 1.34
N ASN A 23 30.30 4.68 1.31
CA ASN A 23 30.54 5.57 2.44
C ASN A 23 29.72 6.84 2.22
N GLN A 24 28.41 6.80 2.52
CA GLN A 24 27.61 7.95 2.98
C GLN A 24 26.31 7.39 3.61
N HIS A 25 26.38 6.87 4.84
CA HIS A 25 25.19 6.86 5.68
C HIS A 25 25.24 8.14 6.51
N GLU A 26 24.87 9.24 5.86
CA GLU A 26 24.59 10.51 6.50
C GLU A 26 23.62 10.22 7.66
N ALA A 27 24.09 10.47 8.88
CA ALA A 27 23.25 10.61 10.06
C ALA A 27 22.43 11.90 9.90
N GLY A 28 21.52 11.90 8.93
CA GLY A 28 20.54 12.94 8.73
C GLY A 28 19.49 12.77 9.82
N ALA A 29 19.54 13.66 10.81
CA ALA A 29 18.49 13.85 11.80
C ALA A 29 17.12 13.80 11.09
N LYS A 30 16.35 12.75 11.36
CA LYS A 30 14.94 12.68 10.97
C LYS A 30 14.23 13.85 11.65
N LYS A 31 14.06 14.95 10.93
CA LYS A 31 12.93 15.83 11.19
C LYS A 31 11.72 14.96 10.91
N GLU A 32 11.07 14.51 11.98
CA GLU A 32 9.73 13.94 11.97
C GLU A 32 8.81 14.96 11.29
N SER A 33 8.76 14.90 9.96
CA SER A 33 7.80 15.63 9.17
C SER A 33 6.50 14.89 9.41
N HIS A 34 5.74 15.36 10.39
CA HIS A 34 4.33 15.06 10.50
C HIS A 34 3.67 15.56 9.20
N ARG A 35 3.77 14.78 8.11
CA ARG A 35 2.96 14.99 6.90
C ARG A 35 1.53 14.83 7.36
N ARG A 36 0.88 15.96 7.62
CA ARG A 36 -0.56 15.98 7.80
C ARG A 36 -1.14 15.46 6.50
N LEU A 37 -1.86 14.35 6.58
CA LEU A 37 -2.71 13.89 5.48
C LEU A 37 -3.63 15.06 5.07
N PRO A 38 -3.84 15.28 3.77
CA PRO A 38 -4.94 16.13 3.33
C PRO A 38 -6.23 15.65 3.99
N LYS A 39 -6.97 16.61 4.57
CA LYS A 39 -8.23 16.32 5.24
C LYS A 39 -9.28 16.05 4.18
N ILE A 40 -9.48 14.79 3.85
CA ILE A 40 -10.61 14.37 3.02
C ILE A 40 -11.91 14.42 3.83
N GLU A 41 -13.01 14.75 3.16
CA GLU A 41 -14.33 14.64 3.76
C GLU A 41 -14.67 13.17 4.07
N SER A 42 -15.65 12.97 4.94
CA SER A 42 -16.14 11.62 5.23
C SER A 42 -16.84 11.06 3.99
N ALA A 43 -16.35 9.92 3.50
CA ALA A 43 -16.98 9.15 2.43
C ALA A 43 -17.99 8.12 2.96
N VAL A 44 -18.27 8.10 4.28
CA VAL A 44 -19.27 7.18 4.87
C VAL A 44 -20.65 7.43 4.25
N GLY A 45 -21.29 6.35 3.79
CA GLY A 45 -22.57 6.38 3.09
C GLY A 45 -22.45 6.55 1.57
N LYS A 46 -21.28 6.91 1.04
CA LYS A 46 -21.02 6.96 -0.41
C LYS A 46 -20.74 5.56 -0.95
N THR A 47 -20.76 5.43 -2.28
CA THR A 47 -20.27 4.21 -2.94
C THR A 47 -18.74 4.12 -2.82
N LEU A 48 -18.18 2.91 -2.88
CA LEU A 48 -16.73 2.73 -2.86
C LEU A 48 -16.06 3.46 -4.04
N LYS A 49 -16.70 3.46 -5.22
CA LYS A 49 -16.19 4.21 -6.38
C LYS A 49 -16.01 5.70 -6.05
N GLN A 50 -17.01 6.35 -5.48
CA GLN A 50 -16.93 7.76 -5.11
C GLN A 50 -15.82 8.02 -4.08
N GLY A 51 -15.69 7.16 -3.08
CA GLY A 51 -14.60 7.30 -2.09
C GLY A 51 -13.21 7.10 -2.70
N ILE A 52 -13.07 6.19 -3.66
CA ILE A 52 -11.81 6.00 -4.42
C ILE A 52 -11.49 7.26 -5.21
N ASP A 53 -12.44 7.78 -5.99
CA ASP A 53 -12.24 8.98 -6.81
C ASP A 53 -11.80 10.18 -5.93
N GLU A 54 -12.50 10.43 -4.81
CA GLU A 54 -12.16 11.51 -3.87
C GLU A 54 -10.78 11.33 -3.21
N ALA A 55 -10.41 10.10 -2.86
CA ALA A 55 -9.10 9.81 -2.27
C ALA A 55 -7.97 9.99 -3.30
N VAL A 56 -8.17 9.55 -4.54
CA VAL A 56 -7.22 9.71 -5.63
C VAL A 56 -7.02 11.18 -5.98
N ASP A 57 -8.12 11.96 -6.07
CA ASP A 57 -8.07 13.41 -6.29
C ASP A 57 -7.30 14.14 -5.17
N ALA A 58 -7.38 13.63 -3.93
CA ALA A 58 -6.60 14.12 -2.80
C ALA A 58 -5.15 13.61 -2.76
N GLY A 59 -4.72 12.79 -3.73
CA GLY A 59 -3.38 12.21 -3.79
C GLY A 59 -3.13 11.10 -2.78
N LEU A 60 -4.17 10.39 -2.34
CA LEU A 60 -4.10 9.32 -1.35
C LEU A 60 -4.18 7.93 -1.97
N GLY A 61 -3.46 6.98 -1.39
CA GLY A 61 -3.68 5.56 -1.64
C GLY A 61 -5.01 5.08 -1.04
N VAL A 62 -5.57 3.98 -1.57
CA VAL A 62 -6.83 3.41 -1.09
C VAL A 62 -6.68 1.92 -0.78
N SER A 63 -7.28 1.49 0.33
CA SER A 63 -7.38 0.08 0.71
C SER A 63 -8.83 -0.25 1.08
N PRO A 64 -9.60 -0.85 0.17
CA PRO A 64 -10.93 -1.35 0.49
C PRO A 64 -10.83 -2.62 1.34
N VAL A 65 -11.67 -2.71 2.36
CA VAL A 65 -11.69 -3.81 3.33
C VAL A 65 -13.14 -4.20 3.61
N ASP A 66 -13.43 -5.48 3.78
CA ASP A 66 -14.74 -5.92 4.26
C ASP A 66 -15.02 -5.31 5.65
N ALA A 67 -16.16 -4.64 5.81
CA ALA A 67 -16.58 -4.11 7.10
C ALA A 67 -17.07 -5.21 8.07
N THR A 68 -17.30 -6.43 7.57
CA THR A 68 -17.77 -7.58 8.35
C THR A 68 -16.63 -8.56 8.70
N ASP A 69 -16.93 -9.54 9.55
CA ASP A 69 -16.04 -10.65 9.91
C ASP A 69 -15.94 -11.74 8.83
N GLN A 70 -16.51 -11.52 7.65
CA GLN A 70 -16.58 -12.51 6.58
C GLN A 70 -15.32 -12.53 5.70
N HIS A 71 -14.39 -11.57 5.89
CA HIS A 71 -13.13 -11.47 5.16
C HIS A 71 -13.30 -11.56 3.64
N ARG A 72 -14.37 -10.95 3.10
CA ARG A 72 -14.63 -10.97 1.66
C ARG A 72 -13.57 -10.19 0.90
N SER A 73 -13.19 -10.70 -0.27
CA SER A 73 -12.46 -9.91 -1.27
C SER A 73 -13.38 -8.81 -1.79
N ILE A 74 -12.83 -7.61 -1.97
CA ILE A 74 -13.54 -6.47 -2.53
C ILE A 74 -13.07 -6.30 -3.97
N ASP A 75 -13.99 -6.53 -4.91
CA ASP A 75 -13.74 -6.26 -6.31
C ASP A 75 -13.81 -4.75 -6.57
N VAL A 76 -12.67 -4.16 -6.90
CA VAL A 76 -12.56 -2.73 -7.20
C VAL A 76 -13.06 -2.37 -8.59
N GLU A 77 -13.15 -3.34 -9.51
CA GLU A 77 -13.74 -3.11 -10.84
C GLU A 77 -15.25 -2.88 -10.75
N SER A 78 -15.91 -3.50 -9.76
CA SER A 78 -17.33 -3.33 -9.44
C SER A 78 -17.56 -2.43 -8.21
N ALA A 79 -16.73 -1.42 -8.00
CA ALA A 79 -16.75 -0.59 -6.78
C ALA A 79 -18.09 0.13 -6.51
N GLU A 80 -18.92 0.35 -7.52
CA GLU A 80 -20.27 0.91 -7.36
C GLU A 80 -21.24 0.00 -6.58
N ARG A 81 -20.93 -1.31 -6.48
CA ARG A 81 -21.76 -2.29 -5.76
C ARG A 81 -21.56 -2.28 -4.26
N TYR A 82 -20.63 -1.47 -3.76
CA TYR A 82 -20.26 -1.42 -2.36
C TYR A 82 -20.54 -0.04 -1.76
N THR A 83 -21.01 -0.03 -0.50
CA THR A 83 -21.21 1.19 0.30
C THR A 83 -20.15 1.25 1.39
N ILE A 84 -19.59 2.45 1.60
CA ILE A 84 -18.63 2.71 2.66
C ILE A 84 -19.35 2.87 4.00
N CYS A 85 -19.02 2.03 4.97
CA CYS A 85 -19.57 2.06 6.32
C CYS A 85 -18.64 2.77 7.31
N PHE A 86 -17.33 2.59 7.14
CA PHE A 86 -16.32 3.24 7.97
C PHE A 86 -15.14 3.69 7.13
N GLN A 87 -14.46 4.72 7.62
CA GLN A 87 -13.28 5.30 7.00
C GLN A 87 -12.18 5.46 8.04
N GLN A 88 -10.97 5.05 7.69
CA GLN A 88 -9.80 5.19 8.57
C GLN A 88 -8.61 5.73 7.79
N SER A 89 -8.07 6.87 8.21
CA SER A 89 -6.83 7.40 7.68
C SER A 89 -5.62 6.55 8.11
N VAL A 90 -4.67 6.37 7.20
CA VAL A 90 -3.38 5.70 7.44
C VAL A 90 -2.24 6.66 7.06
N PRO A 91 -1.86 7.57 7.98
CA PRO A 91 -0.92 8.66 7.67
C PRO A 91 0.43 8.20 7.14
N GLU A 92 0.99 7.15 7.73
CA GLU A 92 2.30 6.60 7.36
C GLU A 92 2.37 6.13 5.91
N MET A 93 1.23 5.69 5.36
CA MET A 93 1.13 5.23 3.97
C MET A 93 0.52 6.28 3.03
N GLN A 94 0.21 7.47 3.53
CA GLN A 94 -0.57 8.49 2.80
C GLN A 94 -1.82 7.88 2.14
N ALA A 95 -2.58 7.11 2.93
CA ALA A 95 -3.68 6.31 2.42
C ALA A 95 -4.92 6.39 3.30
N VAL A 96 -6.04 5.91 2.76
CA VAL A 96 -7.30 5.71 3.48
C VAL A 96 -7.77 4.27 3.32
N LYS A 97 -8.24 3.69 4.43
CA LYS A 97 -8.98 2.43 4.44
C LYS A 97 -10.47 2.72 4.37
N PHE A 98 -11.15 2.09 3.42
CA PHE A 98 -12.60 2.10 3.33
C PHE A 98 -13.14 0.74 3.72
N TYR A 99 -13.88 0.68 4.82
CA TYR A 99 -14.57 -0.52 5.25
C TYR A 99 -15.95 -0.55 4.61
N VAL A 100 -16.19 -1.55 3.77
CA VAL A 100 -17.35 -1.59 2.88
C VAL A 100 -18.21 -2.83 3.08
N VAL A 101 -19.47 -2.73 2.67
CA VAL A 101 -20.39 -3.86 2.50
C VAL A 101 -21.04 -3.78 1.12
N PRO A 102 -21.58 -4.88 0.56
CA PRO A 102 -22.44 -4.80 -0.60
C PRO A 102 -23.59 -3.82 -0.34
N THR A 103 -24.00 -3.04 -1.33
CA THR A 103 -25.08 -2.03 -1.26
C THR A 103 -26.43 -2.62 -0.78
N SER A 104 -26.65 -3.92 -0.97
CA SER A 104 -27.81 -4.67 -0.47
C SER A 104 -27.72 -5.07 1.01
N THR A 105 -26.61 -4.76 1.69
CA THR A 105 -26.31 -5.11 3.08
C THR A 105 -26.30 -3.87 3.95
N ARG A 106 -26.84 -3.98 5.17
CA ARG A 106 -26.79 -2.87 6.13
C ARG A 106 -25.40 -2.80 6.75
N CYS A 107 -24.87 -1.59 6.88
CA CYS A 107 -23.64 -1.35 7.62
C CYS A 107 -23.75 -1.90 9.05
N PRO A 108 -22.74 -2.66 9.52
CA PRO A 108 -22.72 -3.11 10.91
C PRO A 108 -22.49 -1.92 11.85
N HIS A 109 -22.79 -2.09 13.14
CA HIS A 109 -22.57 -1.04 14.15
C HIS A 109 -21.08 -0.80 14.46
N SER A 110 -20.22 -1.79 14.19
CA SER A 110 -18.78 -1.74 14.37
C SER A 110 -18.08 -2.54 13.28
N ILE A 111 -16.81 -2.24 13.03
CA ILE A 111 -15.95 -3.04 12.15
C ILE A 111 -15.89 -4.48 12.70
N GLY A 112 -16.01 -5.46 11.80
CA GLY A 112 -16.06 -6.89 12.16
C GLY A 112 -17.41 -7.32 12.74
N GLY A 113 -18.42 -6.45 12.76
CA GLY A 113 -19.76 -6.81 13.18
C GLY A 113 -20.50 -7.62 12.12
N LYS A 114 -21.52 -8.38 12.55
CA LYS A 114 -22.41 -9.10 11.63
C LYS A 114 -23.20 -8.10 10.77
N GLY A 115 -22.83 -8.01 9.50
CA GLY A 115 -23.64 -7.30 8.50
C GLY A 115 -24.98 -8.00 8.34
N SER A 116 -26.08 -7.27 8.53
CA SER A 116 -27.41 -7.81 8.29
C SER A 116 -27.73 -7.63 6.82
N ALA A 117 -28.07 -8.70 6.09
CA ALA A 117 -28.66 -8.56 4.76
C ALA A 117 -29.92 -7.69 4.89
N SER A 118 -30.04 -6.63 4.10
CA SER A 118 -31.25 -5.84 4.08
C SER A 118 -32.34 -6.73 3.50
N ARG A 119 -33.34 -7.08 4.33
CA ARG A 119 -34.51 -7.82 3.86
C ARG A 119 -35.35 -6.79 3.11
N ILE A 120 -35.04 -6.60 1.82
CA ILE A 120 -35.86 -5.78 0.92
C ILE A 120 -37.27 -6.40 0.99
N ARG A 121 -38.23 -5.63 1.50
CA ARG A 121 -39.65 -5.96 1.55
C ARG A 121 -40.36 -5.08 0.54
#